data_AF-D5ENS7-F1
#
_entry.id   AF-D5ENS7-F1
#
_cell.length_a   1.000
_cell.length_b   1.000
_cell.length_c   1.000
_cell.angle_alpha   90.00
_cell.angle_beta   90.00
_cell.angle_gamma   90.00
#
_symmetry.space_group_name_H-M   'P 1'
#
loop_
_entity.id
_entity.type
_entity.pdbx_description
1 polymer ?
#
loop_
_entity_poly.entity_id
_entity_poly.type
_entity_poly.pdbx_seq_one_letter_code
_entity_poly.pdbx_strand_id
1 'polypeptide(L)'
;MSTLDKAVEKLPDLHFDWYARLIPGLAGLIAYASTESEGVREQLSDNLLLSIGLAYLIGHFAQPLASAITKVIEKKSGREADWNHYRGSAEAIPLLLSKVSKAHAEAVSMMSSSIIILAVFIYRIVDTMQAEWLLVFCSCILFIFGIERCRARARKINNLPIDEPRT
;
A
#
# COMPACT_ATOMS: atom_id res chain seq x y z
N MET A 1 -13.06 8.85 -29.53
CA MET A 1 -12.16 8.74 -28.36
C MET A 1 -10.73 8.87 -28.86
N SER A 2 -10.06 9.97 -28.53
CA SER A 2 -8.73 10.29 -29.06
C SER A 2 -7.64 9.43 -28.39
N THR A 3 -6.49 9.29 -29.03
CA THR A 3 -5.31 8.60 -28.47
C THR A 3 -4.83 9.26 -27.18
N LEU A 4 -5.08 10.56 -27.03
CA LEU A 4 -4.80 11.32 -25.80
C LEU A 4 -5.75 10.90 -24.67
N ASP A 5 -7.04 10.70 -24.96
CA ASP A 5 -8.01 10.23 -23.96
C ASP A 5 -7.64 8.84 -23.43
N LYS A 6 -7.17 7.94 -24.31
CA LYS A 6 -6.66 6.61 -23.94
C LYS A 6 -5.35 6.67 -23.12
N ALA A 7 -4.53 7.71 -23.31
CA ALA A 7 -3.32 7.91 -22.53
C ALA A 7 -3.62 8.51 -21.14
N VAL A 8 -4.60 9.43 -21.07
CA VAL A 8 -5.11 10.00 -19.82
C VAL A 8 -5.87 8.96 -18.97
N GLU A 9 -6.53 7.99 -19.60
CA GLU A 9 -7.11 6.82 -18.91
C GLU A 9 -6.06 5.84 -18.34
N LYS A 10 -4.80 5.90 -18.80
CA LYS A 10 -3.68 5.11 -18.22
C LYS A 10 -2.85 5.88 -17.19
N LEU A 11 -2.99 7.21 -17.13
CA LEU A 11 -2.45 8.05 -16.07
C LEU A 11 -3.01 7.82 -14.63
N PRO A 12 -4.14 7.09 -14.38
CA PRO A 12 -4.60 6.81 -13.02
C PRO A 12 -3.67 5.92 -12.18
N ASP A 13 -2.70 5.24 -12.78
CA ASP A 13 -1.85 4.29 -12.05
C ASP A 13 -0.58 4.89 -11.46
N LEU A 14 -0.16 6.11 -11.84
CA LEU A 14 1.05 6.69 -11.25
C LEU A 14 0.89 6.93 -9.74
N HIS A 15 -0.27 7.46 -9.33
CA HIS A 15 -0.57 7.64 -7.92
C HIS A 15 -0.61 6.31 -7.17
N PHE A 16 -1.24 5.28 -7.76
CA PHE A 16 -1.25 3.94 -7.17
C PHE A 16 0.16 3.39 -7.00
N ASP A 17 1.02 3.58 -8.00
CA ASP A 17 2.41 3.13 -7.98
C ASP A 17 3.22 3.81 -6.86
N TRP A 18 2.99 5.11 -6.66
CA TRP A 18 3.64 5.87 -5.59
C TRP A 18 3.18 5.39 -4.21
N TYR A 19 1.87 5.21 -4.02
CA TYR A 19 1.33 4.71 -2.76
C TYR A 19 1.77 3.28 -2.48
N ALA A 20 1.69 2.38 -3.46
CA ALA A 20 1.92 0.96 -3.25
C ALA A 20 3.40 0.57 -3.22
N ARG A 21 4.29 1.36 -3.84
CA ARG A 21 5.73 1.04 -3.96
C ARG A 21 6.61 2.11 -3.32
N LEU A 22 6.59 3.34 -3.82
CA LEU A 22 7.56 4.35 -3.41
C LEU A 22 7.46 4.71 -1.92
N ILE A 23 6.26 5.01 -1.42
CA ILE A 23 6.05 5.39 -0.01
C ILE A 23 6.51 4.28 0.96
N PRO A 24 6.11 3.00 0.77
CA PRO A 24 6.62 1.91 1.59
C PRO A 24 8.13 1.75 1.58
N GLY A 25 8.73 1.88 0.40
CA GLY A 25 10.18 1.85 0.24
C GLY A 25 10.90 2.97 1.00
N LEU A 26 10.38 4.19 0.89
CA LEU A 26 10.90 5.34 1.62
C LEU A 26 10.76 5.16 3.14
N ALA A 27 9.63 4.63 3.60
CA ALA A 27 9.43 4.30 5.01
C ALA A 27 10.47 3.29 5.51
N GLY A 28 10.79 2.28 4.68
CA GLY A 28 11.86 1.32 4.96
C GLY A 28 13.24 1.94 5.02
N LEU A 29 13.61 2.77 4.03
CA LEU A 29 14.90 3.45 4.02
C LEU A 29 15.05 4.40 5.20
N ILE A 30 14.00 5.15 5.55
CA ILE A 30 14.01 6.04 6.73
C ILE A 30 14.17 5.22 8.01
N ALA A 31 13.45 4.10 8.14
CA ALA A 31 13.59 3.20 9.28
C ALA A 31 15.02 2.65 9.40
N TYR A 32 15.60 2.18 8.29
CA TYR A 32 16.97 1.69 8.25
C TYR A 32 17.97 2.80 8.62
N ALA A 33 17.90 3.95 7.94
CA ALA A 33 18.75 5.09 8.18
C ALA A 33 18.67 5.62 9.63
N SER A 34 17.51 5.51 10.29
CA SER A 34 17.33 5.91 11.69
C SER A 34 18.06 5.01 12.69
N THR A 35 18.46 3.82 12.26
CA THR A 35 19.20 2.84 13.08
C THR A 35 20.70 2.79 12.77
N GLU A 36 21.14 3.56 11.77
CA GLU A 36 22.51 3.55 11.28
C GLU A 36 23.27 4.82 11.68
N SER A 37 24.59 4.78 11.47
CA SER A 37 25.48 5.92 11.74
C SER A 37 25.15 7.15 10.89
N GLU A 38 25.64 8.31 11.31
CA GLU A 38 25.51 9.57 10.57
C GLU A 38 26.07 9.49 9.14
N GLY A 39 27.18 8.80 8.92
CA GLY A 39 27.76 8.64 7.59
C GLY A 39 26.86 7.89 6.61
N VAL A 40 26.08 6.90 7.07
CA VAL A 40 25.10 6.22 6.20
C VAL A 40 23.94 7.15 5.84
N ARG A 41 23.50 7.98 6.79
CA ARG A 41 22.44 8.98 6.55
C ARG A 41 22.87 10.03 5.53
N GLU A 42 24.10 10.52 5.64
CA GLU A 42 24.70 11.46 4.69
C GLU A 42 24.80 10.86 3.28
N GLN A 43 25.27 9.61 3.15
CA GLN A 43 25.36 8.94 1.85
C GLN A 43 23.99 8.81 1.16
N LEU A 44 22.94 8.51 1.93
CA LEU A 44 21.58 8.43 1.41
C LEU A 44 21.02 9.81 0.99
N SER A 45 21.37 10.88 1.70
CA SER A 45 20.95 12.24 1.34
C SER A 45 21.72 12.78 0.12
N ASP A 46 23.01 12.49 0.03
CA ASP A 46 23.86 12.96 -1.07
C ASP A 46 23.50 12.30 -2.40
N ASN A 47 22.96 11.08 -2.34
CA ASN A 47 22.57 10.29 -3.52
C ASN A 47 21.05 10.17 -3.64
N LEU A 48 20.32 11.28 -3.53
CA LEU A 48 18.85 11.29 -3.48
C LEU A 48 18.18 10.48 -4.60
N LEU A 49 18.66 10.60 -5.85
CA LEU A 49 18.09 9.87 -6.99
C LEU A 49 18.25 8.35 -6.82
N LEU A 50 19.43 7.91 -6.36
CA LEU A 50 19.70 6.51 -6.08
C LEU A 50 18.84 6.01 -4.91
N SER A 51 18.72 6.81 -3.85
CA SER A 51 17.86 6.53 -2.69
C SER A 51 16.39 6.38 -3.09
N ILE A 52 15.87 7.24 -3.97
CA ILE A 52 14.52 7.11 -4.53
C ILE A 52 14.37 5.83 -5.35
N GLY A 53 15.37 5.50 -6.18
CA GLY A 53 15.40 4.25 -6.96
C GLY A 53 15.40 3.01 -6.06
N LEU A 54 16.22 3.01 -5.01
CA LEU A 54 16.28 1.94 -4.01
C LEU A 54 14.97 1.79 -3.24
N ALA A 55 14.39 2.90 -2.80
CA ALA A 55 13.07 2.90 -2.16
C ALA A 55 12.03 2.25 -3.09
N TYR A 56 11.98 2.68 -4.35
CA TYR A 56 11.05 2.10 -5.31
C TYR A 56 11.22 0.59 -5.44
N LEU A 57 12.45 0.09 -5.56
CA LEU A 57 12.75 -1.33 -5.65
C LEU A 57 12.30 -2.09 -4.39
N ILE A 58 12.64 -1.59 -3.19
CA ILE A 58 12.25 -2.21 -1.91
C ILE A 58 10.73 -2.33 -1.84
N GLY A 59 10.01 -1.24 -2.13
CA GLY A 59 8.55 -1.25 -2.16
C GLY A 59 7.96 -2.17 -3.22
N HIS A 60 8.57 -2.22 -4.40
CA HIS A 60 8.16 -3.12 -5.49
C HIS A 60 8.24 -4.60 -5.07
N PHE A 61 9.28 -5.00 -4.34
CA PHE A 61 9.41 -6.38 -3.85
C PHE A 61 8.46 -6.70 -2.69
N ALA A 62 8.13 -5.73 -1.84
CA ALA A 62 7.20 -5.93 -0.74
C ALA A 62 5.72 -5.98 -1.20
N GLN A 63 5.39 -5.26 -2.28
CA GLN A 63 4.01 -5.07 -2.76
C GLN A 63 3.24 -6.39 -2.99
N PRO A 64 3.79 -7.45 -3.63
CA PRO A 64 3.05 -8.68 -3.88
C PRO A 64 2.57 -9.36 -2.59
N LEU A 65 3.44 -9.40 -1.57
CA LEU A 65 3.12 -9.98 -0.27
C LEU A 65 2.05 -9.14 0.46
N ALA A 66 2.23 -7.82 0.51
CA ALA A 66 1.25 -6.91 1.11
C ALA A 66 -0.11 -6.98 0.42
N SER A 67 -0.14 -7.06 -0.92
CA SER A 67 -1.35 -7.22 -1.70
C SER A 67 -2.05 -8.54 -1.43
N ALA A 68 -1.29 -9.64 -1.30
CA ALA A 68 -1.85 -10.95 -0.95
C ALA A 68 -2.52 -10.92 0.44
N ILE A 69 -1.85 -10.37 1.44
CA ILE A 69 -2.39 -10.22 2.81
C ILE A 69 -3.66 -9.34 2.79
N THR A 70 -3.59 -8.20 2.13
CA THR A 70 -4.72 -7.26 1.99
C THR A 70 -5.93 -7.96 1.37
N LYS A 71 -5.74 -8.68 0.26
CA LYS A 71 -6.83 -9.43 -0.40
C LYS A 71 -7.44 -10.50 0.50
N VAL A 72 -6.66 -11.18 1.34
CA VAL A 72 -7.20 -12.15 2.30
C VAL A 72 -8.10 -11.46 3.32
N ILE A 73 -7.69 -10.30 3.84
CA ILE A 73 -8.48 -9.51 4.81
C ILE A 73 -9.76 -8.96 4.15
N GLU A 74 -9.65 -8.44 2.92
CA GLU A 74 -10.78 -7.94 2.16
C GLU A 74 -11.81 -9.03 1.85
N LYS A 75 -11.35 -10.23 1.45
CA LYS A 75 -12.22 -11.40 1.26
C LYS A 75 -12.96 -11.79 2.54
N LYS A 76 -12.27 -11.81 3.68
CA LYS A 76 -12.89 -12.08 4.99
C LYS A 76 -13.91 -11.02 5.40
N SER A 77 -13.78 -9.79 4.89
CA SER A 77 -14.73 -8.71 5.12
C SER A 77 -16.03 -8.86 4.31
N GLY A 78 -16.12 -9.86 3.44
CA GLY A 78 -17.39 -10.39 2.89
C GLY A 78 -18.02 -9.61 1.75
N ARG A 79 -17.32 -8.64 1.14
CA ARG A 79 -17.92 -7.72 0.13
C ARG A 79 -17.21 -7.71 -1.22
N GLU A 80 -16.30 -8.65 -1.46
CA GLU A 80 -15.56 -8.67 -2.73
C GLU A 80 -16.37 -9.20 -3.92
N ALA A 81 -17.34 -10.08 -3.68
CA ALA A 81 -18.25 -10.54 -4.72
C ALA A 81 -19.05 -9.36 -5.30
N ASP A 82 -19.64 -8.55 -4.41
CA ASP A 82 -20.38 -7.33 -4.71
C ASP A 82 -19.56 -6.34 -5.54
N TRP A 83 -18.30 -6.11 -5.17
CA TRP A 83 -17.39 -5.25 -5.92
C TRP A 83 -17.09 -5.78 -7.33
N ASN A 84 -16.80 -7.07 -7.47
CA ASN A 84 -16.48 -7.65 -8.78
C ASN A 84 -17.68 -7.62 -9.72
N HIS A 85 -18.89 -7.80 -9.19
CA HIS A 85 -20.14 -7.67 -9.94
C HIS A 85 -20.35 -6.23 -10.41
N TYR A 86 -20.29 -5.26 -9.49
CA TYR A 86 -20.54 -3.85 -9.78
C TYR A 86 -19.47 -3.24 -10.71
N ARG A 87 -18.19 -3.61 -10.56
CA ARG A 87 -17.11 -3.10 -11.43
C ARG A 87 -17.30 -3.47 -12.90
N GLY A 88 -17.95 -4.60 -13.18
CA GLY A 88 -18.24 -5.07 -14.53
C GLY A 88 -19.59 -4.62 -15.10
N SER A 89 -20.42 -3.91 -14.32
CA SER A 89 -21.75 -3.50 -14.77
C SER A 89 -21.71 -2.20 -15.58
N ALA A 90 -22.72 -1.98 -16.42
CA ALA A 90 -22.89 -0.73 -17.16
C ALA A 90 -23.22 0.48 -16.25
N GLU A 91 -23.59 0.21 -14.99
CA GLU A 91 -23.99 1.20 -13.99
C GLU A 91 -22.80 1.70 -13.14
N ALA A 92 -21.58 1.20 -13.43
CA ALA A 92 -20.40 1.50 -12.64
C ALA A 92 -20.02 2.99 -12.70
N ILE A 93 -20.33 3.73 -11.62
CA ILE A 93 -19.96 5.15 -11.47
C ILE A 93 -18.43 5.28 -11.26
N PRO A 94 -17.66 5.92 -12.18
CA PRO A 94 -16.20 5.99 -12.10
C PRO A 94 -15.65 6.58 -10.80
N LEU A 95 -16.36 7.56 -10.22
CA LEU A 95 -15.98 8.19 -8.96
C LEU A 95 -16.08 7.24 -7.75
N LEU A 96 -17.05 6.33 -7.74
CA LEU A 96 -17.19 5.35 -6.67
C LEU A 96 -16.14 4.24 -6.83
N LEU A 97 -15.89 3.81 -8.07
CA LEU A 97 -14.82 2.85 -8.38
C LEU A 97 -13.45 3.37 -7.90
N SER A 98 -13.13 4.64 -8.18
CA SER A 98 -11.86 5.24 -7.77
C SER A 98 -11.72 5.33 -6.24
N LYS A 99 -12.80 5.58 -5.50
CA LYS A 99 -12.80 5.59 -4.02
C LYS A 99 -12.50 4.22 -3.42
N VAL A 100 -13.01 3.14 -4.03
CA VAL A 100 -12.77 1.75 -3.61
C VAL A 100 -11.34 1.34 -3.94
N SER A 101 -10.88 1.61 -5.17
CA SER A 101 -9.50 1.34 -5.59
C SER A 101 -8.47 2.12 -4.77
N LYS A 102 -8.74 3.39 -4.44
CA LYS A 102 -7.88 4.19 -3.55
C LYS A 102 -7.77 3.57 -2.15
N ALA A 103 -8.86 3.08 -1.58
CA ALA A 103 -8.83 2.43 -0.27
C ALA A 103 -7.97 1.15 -0.28
N HIS A 104 -8.03 0.38 -1.37
CA HIS A 104 -7.15 -0.77 -1.58
C HIS A 104 -5.69 -0.34 -1.66
N ALA A 105 -5.37 0.69 -2.45
CA ALA A 105 -4.03 1.24 -2.58
C ALA A 105 -3.44 1.69 -1.23
N GLU A 106 -4.24 2.41 -0.43
CA GLU A 106 -3.87 2.86 0.91
C GLU A 106 -3.62 1.66 1.85
N ALA A 107 -4.47 0.63 1.80
CA ALA A 107 -4.29 -0.58 2.60
C ALA A 107 -2.99 -1.32 2.23
N VAL A 108 -2.74 -1.52 0.92
CA VAL A 108 -1.51 -2.15 0.43
C VAL A 108 -0.29 -1.33 0.83
N SER A 109 -0.34 0.00 0.70
CA SER A 109 0.74 0.89 1.14
C SER A 109 1.09 0.70 2.61
N MET A 110 0.09 0.78 3.50
CA MET A 110 0.29 0.63 4.94
C MET A 110 0.81 -0.77 5.31
N MET A 111 0.29 -1.82 4.65
CA MET A 111 0.75 -3.20 4.85
C MET A 111 2.19 -3.39 4.36
N SER A 112 2.55 -2.87 3.19
CA SER A 112 3.93 -2.90 2.68
C SER A 112 4.88 -2.19 3.64
N SER A 113 4.53 -0.98 4.09
CA SER A 113 5.36 -0.23 5.05
C SER A 113 5.54 -0.98 6.35
N SER A 114 4.48 -1.59 6.88
CA SER A 114 4.51 -2.41 8.09
C SER A 114 5.48 -3.60 7.94
N ILE A 115 5.40 -4.33 6.83
CA ILE A 115 6.26 -5.48 6.53
C ILE A 115 7.72 -5.06 6.39
N ILE A 116 7.99 -3.99 5.65
CA ILE A 116 9.35 -3.49 5.42
C ILE A 116 9.98 -3.02 6.74
N ILE A 117 9.25 -2.23 7.55
CA ILE A 117 9.76 -1.76 8.85
C ILE A 117 10.02 -2.94 9.80
N LEU A 118 9.15 -3.96 9.78
CA LEU A 118 9.38 -5.18 10.56
C LEU A 118 10.62 -5.94 10.07
N ALA A 119 10.86 -5.98 8.75
CA ALA A 119 12.06 -6.59 8.20
C ALA A 119 13.33 -5.84 8.63
N VAL A 120 13.31 -4.50 8.68
CA VAL A 120 14.40 -3.69 9.23
C VAL A 120 14.64 -4.04 10.70
N PHE A 121 13.57 -4.14 11.52
CA PHE A 121 13.69 -4.55 12.92
C PHE A 121 14.34 -5.94 13.07
N ILE A 122 13.88 -6.93 12.29
CA ILE A 122 14.45 -8.29 12.31
C ILE A 122 15.93 -8.26 11.92
N TYR A 123 16.27 -7.52 10.87
CA TYR A 123 17.66 -7.31 10.45
C TYR A 123 18.50 -6.75 11.61
N ARG A 124 18.02 -5.71 12.31
CA ARG A 124 18.75 -5.09 13.42
C ARG A 124 18.98 -6.02 14.60
N ILE A 125 17.99 -6.85 14.95
CA ILE A 125 18.17 -7.90 15.96
C ILE A 125 19.28 -8.87 15.54
N VAL A 126 19.28 -9.32 14.28
CA VAL A 126 20.24 -10.30 13.78
C VAL A 126 21.66 -9.72 13.70
N ASP A 127 21.79 -8.49 13.23
CA ASP A 127 23.09 -7.84 12.99
C ASP A 127 23.73 -7.31 14.28
N THR A 128 22.94 -6.64 15.13
CA THR A 128 23.47 -5.88 16.27
C THR A 128 23.03 -6.39 17.63
N MET A 129 22.14 -7.38 17.68
CA MET A 129 21.48 -7.87 18.91
C MET A 129 20.74 -6.77 19.70
N GLN A 130 20.47 -5.62 19.09
CA GLN A 130 19.71 -4.53 19.69
C GLN A 130 18.27 -4.55 19.18
N ALA A 131 17.33 -4.50 20.11
CA ALA A 131 15.90 -4.49 19.81
C ALA A 131 15.39 -3.04 19.76
N GLU A 132 15.15 -2.55 18.55
CA GLU A 132 14.54 -1.23 18.32
C GLU A 132 13.01 -1.31 18.40
N TRP A 133 12.47 -1.35 19.62
CA TRP A 133 11.04 -1.53 19.87
C TRP A 133 10.15 -0.47 19.22
N LEU A 134 10.68 0.72 18.94
CA LEU A 134 9.98 1.76 18.19
C LEU A 134 9.60 1.27 16.78
N LEU A 135 10.48 0.50 16.11
CA LEU A 135 10.19 -0.06 14.79
C LEU A 135 9.05 -1.07 14.84
N VAL A 136 9.03 -1.93 15.87
CA VAL A 136 7.90 -2.86 16.11
C VAL A 136 6.61 -2.10 16.32
N PHE A 137 6.65 -1.07 17.17
CA PHE A 137 5.48 -0.23 17.44
C PHE A 137 4.95 0.44 16.18
N CYS A 138 5.82 1.06 15.38
CA CYS A 138 5.46 1.66 14.09
C CYS A 138 4.88 0.63 13.12
N SER A 139 5.52 -0.55 13.00
CA SER A 139 5.04 -1.65 12.15
C SER A 139 3.64 -2.11 12.57
N CYS A 140 3.39 -2.31 13.87
CA CYS A 140 2.09 -2.70 14.41
C CYS A 140 1.01 -1.65 14.13
N ILE A 141 1.31 -0.35 14.34
CA ILE A 141 0.35 0.73 14.04
C ILE A 141 -0.02 0.74 12.56
N LEU A 142 0.97 0.64 11.67
CA LEU A 142 0.73 0.63 10.23
C LEU A 142 -0.08 -0.60 9.81
N PHE A 143 0.18 -1.76 10.42
CA PHE A 143 -0.61 -2.96 10.19
C PHE A 143 -2.08 -2.75 10.59
N ILE A 144 -2.34 -2.19 11.77
CA ILE A 144 -3.69 -1.88 12.26
C ILE A 144 -4.38 -0.89 11.32
N PHE A 145 -3.70 0.18 10.90
CA PHE A 145 -4.27 1.12 9.94
C PHE A 145 -4.53 0.50 8.57
N GLY A 146 -3.70 -0.44 8.11
CA GLY A 146 -3.97 -1.23 6.90
C GLY A 146 -5.26 -2.03 7.01
N ILE A 147 -5.53 -2.66 8.17
CA ILE A 147 -6.80 -3.35 8.44
C ILE A 147 -7.97 -2.37 8.42
N GLU A 148 -7.84 -1.21 9.07
CA GLU A 148 -8.87 -0.18 9.06
C GLU A 148 -9.17 0.33 7.65
N ARG A 149 -8.17 0.41 6.76
CA ARG A 149 -8.37 0.74 5.35
C ARG A 149 -9.11 -0.35 4.58
N CYS A 150 -8.84 -1.63 4.87
CA CYS A 150 -9.63 -2.75 4.34
C CYS A 150 -11.11 -2.63 4.77
N ARG A 151 -11.37 -2.31 6.04
CA ARG A 151 -12.73 -2.08 6.56
C ARG A 151 -13.39 -0.85 5.91
N ALA A 152 -12.64 0.23 5.73
CA ALA A 152 -13.11 1.42 5.03
C ALA A 152 -13.48 1.11 3.58
N ARG A 153 -12.72 0.23 2.91
CA ARG A 153 -13.05 -0.26 1.58
C ARG A 153 -14.37 -1.03 1.57
N ALA A 154 -14.57 -1.96 2.51
CA ALA A 154 -15.84 -2.68 2.63
C ALA A 154 -17.04 -1.73 2.83
N ARG A 155 -16.91 -0.70 3.69
CA ARG A 155 -17.95 0.33 3.85
C ARG A 155 -18.24 1.10 2.56
N LYS A 156 -17.21 1.40 1.77
CA LYS A 156 -17.37 2.06 0.47
C LYS A 156 -18.09 1.16 -0.54
N ILE A 157 -17.84 -0.14 -0.51
CA ILE A 157 -18.55 -1.11 -1.35
C ILE A 157 -20.03 -1.19 -0.96
N ASN A 158 -20.37 -1.16 0.33
CA ASN A 158 -21.77 -1.16 0.79
C ASN A 158 -22.57 0.06 0.33
N ASN A 159 -21.89 1.17 0.05
CA ASN A 159 -22.52 2.40 -0.43
C ASN A 159 -22.60 2.44 -1.97
N LEU A 160 -22.21 1.36 -2.66
CA LEU A 160 -22.45 1.24 -4.08
C LEU A 160 -23.97 1.01 -4.29
N PRO A 161 -24.59 1.68 -5.28
CA PRO A 161 -25.95 1.38 -5.68
C PRO A 161 -25.96 0.02 -6.39
N ILE A 162 -25.90 -1.05 -5.62
CA ILE A 162 -26.09 -2.41 -6.13
C ILE A 162 -27.58 -2.64 -6.01
N ASP A 163 -28.30 -2.63 -7.13
CA ASP A 163 -29.68 -3.10 -7.16
C ASP A 163 -29.69 -4.49 -6.52
N GLU A 164 -30.51 -4.69 -5.48
CA GLU A 164 -30.77 -6.02 -4.96
C GLU A 164 -31.18 -6.91 -6.15
N PRO A 165 -30.72 -8.16 -6.22
CA PRO A 165 -31.15 -9.05 -7.27
C PRO A 165 -32.68 -9.05 -7.26
N ARG A 166 -33.29 -8.62 -8.37
CA ARG A 166 -34.72 -8.77 -8.59
C ARG A 166 -35.02 -10.27 -8.49
N THR A 167 -35.48 -10.70 -7.31
CA THR A 167 -36.02 -12.04 -7.07
C THR A 167 -37.31 -12.21 -7.85
#